data_AF-A0A3C1V9P7-F1
#
_entry.id   AF-A0A3C1V9P7-F1
#
_cell.length_a   1.000
_cell.length_b   1.000
_cell.length_c   1.000
_cell.angle_alpha   90.00
_cell.angle_beta   90.00
_cell.angle_gamma   90.00
#
_symmetry.space_group_name_H-M   'P 1'
#
loop_
_entity.id
_entity.type
_entity.pdbx_description
1 polymer ?
#
loop_
_entity_poly.entity_id
_entity_poly.type
_entity_poly.pdbx_seq_one_letter_code
_entity_poly.pdbx_strand_id
1 'polypeptide(L)'
;WHQESCARLIVDCSQPAVVDENTVWRIKGSSFLNRAELAILRELWHWREREAVAANRPPFFVLAHEKMVEISTVAAAAERKPIEPLLPLRMHPRRKEKLLATVRAAQAVPPEKFPQIIRHFSQRPSEAEFRRFRELEKIRDRHAHELAIDPTLIASKATLGDLARDWDQHAPELMNWQRELLK
;
A
#
# COMPACT_ATOMS: atom_id res chain seq x y z
N TRP A 1 4.54 26.83 15.99
CA TRP A 1 3.88 25.52 15.82
C TRP A 1 2.95 25.55 14.62
N HIS A 2 1.87 26.36 14.61
CA HIS A 2 0.95 26.46 13.47
C HIS A 2 1.64 26.72 12.11
N GLN A 3 2.52 27.71 12.03
CA GLN A 3 3.28 28.01 10.80
C GLN A 3 4.13 26.83 10.31
N GLU A 4 4.75 26.10 11.23
CA GLU A 4 5.56 24.92 10.92
C GLU A 4 4.69 23.76 10.42
N SER A 5 3.54 23.52 11.07
CA SER A 5 2.56 22.53 10.62
C SER A 5 2.03 22.87 9.22
N CYS A 6 1.71 24.13 8.94
CA CYS A 6 1.30 24.57 7.61
C CYS A 6 2.41 24.37 6.58
N ALA A 7 3.66 24.72 6.91
CA ALA A 7 4.79 24.53 6.01
C ALA A 7 5.00 23.05 5.67
N ARG A 8 4.92 22.15 6.66
CA ARG A 8 4.99 20.70 6.45
C ARG A 8 3.85 20.21 5.55
N LEU A 9 2.61 20.61 5.83
CA LEU A 9 1.45 20.22 5.02
C LEU A 9 1.58 20.67 3.55
N ILE A 10 2.11 21.87 3.31
CA ILE A 10 2.36 22.33 1.94
C ILE A 10 3.36 21.42 1.24
N VAL A 11 4.46 21.05 1.90
CA VAL A 11 5.46 20.13 1.33
C VAL A 11 4.82 18.77 1.03
N ASP A 12 4.11 18.19 2.00
CA ASP A 12 3.54 16.85 1.88
C ASP A 12 2.45 16.77 0.78
N CYS A 13 1.65 17.84 0.60
CA CYS A 13 0.58 17.88 -0.39
C CYS A 13 1.00 18.41 -1.77
N SER A 14 2.15 19.07 -1.90
CA SER A 14 2.64 19.60 -3.18
C SER A 14 3.51 18.63 -3.96
N GLN A 15 3.96 17.54 -3.33
CA GLN A 15 4.77 16.53 -3.97
C GLN A 15 3.90 15.38 -4.51
N PRO A 16 4.12 14.92 -5.75
CA PRO A 16 3.47 13.71 -6.22
C PRO A 16 3.90 12.54 -5.34
N ALA A 17 2.95 11.69 -4.96
CA ALA A 17 3.26 10.50 -4.18
C ALA A 17 4.29 9.64 -4.93
N VAL A 18 5.37 9.26 -4.24
CA VAL A 18 6.34 8.30 -4.77
C VAL A 18 5.64 6.95 -4.82
N VAL A 19 5.30 6.50 -6.02
CA VAL A 19 4.66 5.21 -6.25
C VAL A 19 5.74 4.14 -6.41
N ASP A 20 5.78 3.19 -5.49
CA ASP A 20 6.62 2.00 -5.67
C ASP A 20 5.96 1.05 -6.68
N GLU A 21 6.55 0.98 -7.87
CA GLU A 21 6.08 0.12 -8.97
C GLU A 21 6.04 -1.36 -8.58
N ASN A 22 6.82 -1.79 -7.58
CA ASN A 22 6.83 -3.19 -7.13
C ASN A 22 5.65 -3.54 -6.22
N THR A 23 4.97 -2.54 -5.64
CA THR A 23 3.89 -2.75 -4.68
C THR A 23 2.55 -2.14 -5.11
N VAL A 24 2.53 -1.13 -5.99
CA VAL A 24 1.29 -0.45 -6.40
C VAL A 24 0.23 -1.38 -7.01
N TRP A 25 0.63 -2.44 -7.69
CA TRP A 25 -0.27 -3.42 -8.30
C TRP A 25 -0.84 -4.44 -7.30
N ARG A 26 -0.36 -4.45 -6.04
CA ARG A 26 -0.82 -5.35 -4.98
C ARG A 26 -2.11 -4.83 -4.37
N ILE A 27 -3.21 -5.18 -5.01
CA ILE A 27 -4.57 -4.84 -4.56
C ILE A 27 -5.08 -5.82 -3.50
N LYS A 28 -6.23 -5.50 -2.90
CA LYS A 28 -6.95 -6.39 -1.98
C LYS A 28 -7.14 -7.78 -2.59
N GLY A 29 -6.79 -8.82 -1.84
CA GLY A 29 -6.83 -10.22 -2.28
C GLY A 29 -5.49 -10.73 -2.85
N SER A 30 -4.56 -9.86 -3.24
CA SER A 30 -3.23 -10.28 -3.75
C SER A 30 -2.40 -11.06 -2.72
N SER A 31 -2.62 -10.82 -1.43
CA SER A 31 -1.90 -11.51 -0.34
C SER A 31 -2.15 -13.02 -0.27
N PHE A 32 -3.26 -13.50 -0.84
CA PHE A 32 -3.62 -14.93 -0.86
C PHE A 32 -3.09 -15.65 -2.10
N LEU A 33 -2.51 -14.91 -3.05
CA LEU A 33 -2.06 -15.47 -4.32
C LEU A 33 -0.64 -16.05 -4.23
N ASN A 34 -0.43 -17.15 -4.94
CA ASN A 34 0.90 -17.73 -5.15
C ASN A 34 1.70 -16.91 -6.19
N ARG A 35 2.97 -17.26 -6.39
CA ARG A 35 3.89 -16.50 -7.27
C ARG A 35 3.44 -16.43 -8.74
N ALA A 36 2.87 -17.52 -9.27
CA ALA A 36 2.38 -17.56 -10.65
C ALA A 36 1.12 -16.70 -10.81
N GLU A 37 0.21 -16.80 -9.86
CA GLU A 37 -1.01 -15.98 -9.81
C GLU A 37 -0.67 -14.48 -9.67
N LEU A 38 0.32 -14.14 -8.84
CA LEU A 38 0.82 -12.77 -8.70
C LEU A 38 1.41 -12.21 -10.00
N ALA A 39 2.09 -13.05 -10.80
CA ALA A 39 2.61 -12.64 -12.09
C ALA A 39 1.46 -12.23 -13.04
N ILE A 40 0.37 -13.01 -13.07
CA ILE A 40 -0.82 -12.68 -13.87
C ILE A 40 -1.51 -11.42 -13.33
N LEU A 41 -1.67 -11.31 -12.01
CA LEU A 41 -2.29 -10.15 -11.38
C LEU A 41 -1.55 -8.84 -11.72
N ARG A 42 -0.21 -8.87 -11.69
CA ARG A 42 0.62 -7.69 -12.03
C ARG A 42 0.33 -7.20 -13.45
N GLU A 43 0.34 -8.09 -14.43
CA GLU A 43 0.08 -7.72 -15.83
C GLU A 43 -1.37 -7.24 -16.04
N LEU A 44 -2.34 -7.90 -15.39
CA LEU A 44 -3.74 -7.47 -15.40
C LEU A 44 -3.94 -6.08 -14.81
N TRP A 45 -3.24 -5.77 -13.71
CA TRP A 45 -3.28 -4.44 -13.11
C TRP A 45 -2.79 -3.38 -14.08
N HIS A 46 -1.60 -3.54 -14.68
CA HIS A 46 -1.07 -2.58 -15.66
C HIS A 46 -1.99 -2.43 -16.88
N TRP A 47 -2.58 -3.52 -17.35
CA TRP A 47 -3.58 -3.46 -18.41
C TRP A 47 -4.80 -2.62 -17.99
N ARG A 48 -5.33 -2.85 -16.79
CA ARG A 48 -6.49 -2.11 -16.27
C ARG A 48 -6.19 -0.63 -16.14
N GLU A 49 -5.03 -0.26 -15.61
CA GLU A 49 -4.64 1.15 -15.45
C GLU A 49 -4.56 1.85 -16.82
N ARG A 50 -3.96 1.22 -17.83
CA ARG A 50 -3.92 1.77 -19.20
C ARG A 50 -5.32 1.95 -19.79
N GLU A 51 -6.21 0.98 -19.61
CA GLU A 51 -7.59 1.06 -20.09
C GLU A 51 -8.43 2.09 -19.32
N ALA A 52 -8.17 2.27 -18.02
CA ALA A 52 -8.83 3.27 -17.17
C ALA A 52 -8.48 4.69 -17.59
N VAL A 53 -7.18 4.96 -17.81
CA VAL A 53 -6.68 6.24 -18.33
C VAL A 53 -7.26 6.52 -19.72
N ALA A 54 -7.18 5.55 -20.64
CA ALA A 54 -7.69 5.73 -21.99
C ALA A 54 -9.21 5.99 -22.05
N ALA A 55 -9.97 5.42 -21.11
CA ALA A 55 -11.41 5.62 -21.01
C ALA A 55 -11.81 6.83 -20.14
N ASN A 56 -10.85 7.50 -19.49
CA ASN A 56 -11.08 8.51 -18.47
C ASN A 56 -12.11 8.05 -17.40
N ARG A 57 -11.89 6.85 -16.85
CA ARG A 57 -12.78 6.25 -15.84
C ARG A 57 -11.97 5.66 -14.68
N PRO A 58 -12.54 5.62 -13.46
CA PRO A 58 -11.87 4.94 -12.36
C PRO A 58 -11.62 3.46 -12.68
N PRO A 59 -10.46 2.88 -12.29
CA PRO A 59 -10.08 1.51 -12.66
C PRO A 59 -11.11 0.44 -12.29
N PHE A 60 -11.84 0.61 -11.19
CA PHE A 60 -12.90 -0.32 -10.77
C PHE A 60 -14.00 -0.51 -11.82
N PHE A 61 -14.33 0.53 -12.61
CA PHE A 61 -15.33 0.44 -13.69
C PHE A 61 -14.80 -0.28 -14.94
N VAL A 62 -13.49 -0.50 -15.04
CA VAL A 62 -12.88 -1.29 -16.12
C VAL A 62 -12.93 -2.77 -15.76
N LEU A 63 -12.40 -3.11 -14.57
CA LEU A 63 -12.43 -4.46 -14.02
C LEU A 63 -12.26 -4.41 -12.50
N ALA A 64 -13.22 -5.00 -11.79
CA ALA A 64 -13.20 -5.11 -10.33
C ALA A 64 -11.98 -5.94 -9.86
N HIS A 65 -11.43 -5.58 -8.70
CA HIS A 65 -10.21 -6.22 -8.20
C HIS A 65 -10.44 -7.68 -7.84
N GLU A 66 -11.62 -8.01 -7.31
CA GLU A 66 -12.04 -9.37 -7.01
C GLU A 66 -12.03 -10.24 -8.27
N LYS A 67 -12.49 -9.71 -9.41
CA LYS A 67 -12.43 -10.39 -10.70
C LYS A 67 -11.01 -10.54 -11.22
N MET A 68 -10.14 -9.56 -11.02
CA MET A 68 -8.73 -9.72 -11.38
C MET A 68 -8.04 -10.83 -10.58
N VAL A 69 -8.33 -10.91 -9.28
CA VAL A 69 -7.81 -11.99 -8.41
C VAL A 69 -8.35 -13.34 -8.88
N GLU A 70 -9.66 -13.46 -9.11
CA GLU A 70 -10.30 -14.70 -9.60
C GLU A 70 -9.73 -15.15 -10.96
N ILE A 71 -9.58 -14.22 -11.91
CA ILE A 71 -8.96 -14.50 -13.22
C ILE A 71 -7.51 -14.96 -13.04
N SER A 72 -6.76 -14.33 -12.14
CA SER A 72 -5.36 -14.69 -11.89
C SER A 72 -5.23 -16.11 -11.35
N THR A 73 -6.09 -16.50 -10.40
CA THR A 73 -6.17 -17.88 -9.87
C THR A 73 -6.52 -18.89 -10.96
N VAL A 74 -7.58 -18.64 -11.72
CA VAL A 74 -8.03 -19.57 -12.77
C VAL A 74 -7.03 -19.68 -13.92
N ALA A 75 -6.40 -18.57 -14.31
CA ALA A 75 -5.43 -18.55 -15.40
C ALA A 75 -4.08 -19.18 -15.01
N ALA A 76 -3.70 -19.16 -13.74
CA ALA A 76 -2.46 -19.78 -13.27
C ALA A 76 -2.61 -21.29 -12.98
N ALA A 77 -3.83 -21.82 -12.97
CA ALA A 77 -4.08 -23.23 -12.69
C ALA A 77 -3.39 -24.14 -13.72
N ALA A 78 -2.93 -25.31 -13.25
CA ALA A 78 -2.31 -26.32 -14.10
C ALA A 78 -3.27 -26.79 -15.21
N GLU A 79 -4.53 -27.01 -14.86
CA GLU A 79 -5.62 -27.20 -15.80
C GLU A 79 -6.27 -25.85 -16.14
N ARG A 80 -5.92 -25.30 -17.29
CA ARG A 80 -6.37 -23.97 -17.73
C ARG A 80 -7.83 -24.02 -18.12
N LYS A 81 -8.69 -23.54 -17.23
CA LYS A 81 -10.12 -23.30 -17.52
C LYS A 81 -10.28 -21.99 -18.28
N PRO A 82 -11.32 -21.87 -19.13
CA PRO A 82 -11.63 -20.61 -19.80
C PRO A 82 -11.94 -19.52 -18.77
N ILE A 83 -11.36 -18.34 -18.95
CA ILE A 83 -11.59 -17.18 -18.08
C ILE A 83 -12.72 -16.28 -18.58
N GLU A 84 -13.20 -16.50 -19.81
CA GLU A 84 -14.29 -15.76 -20.43
C GLU A 84 -15.57 -15.70 -19.59
N PRO A 85 -15.99 -16.77 -18.88
CA PRO A 85 -17.15 -16.72 -17.99
C PRO A 85 -16.97 -15.78 -16.79
N LEU A 86 -15.72 -15.46 -16.43
CA LEU A 86 -15.40 -14.55 -15.33
C LEU A 86 -15.47 -13.08 -15.74
N LEU A 87 -15.48 -12.81 -17.04
CA LEU A 87 -15.47 -11.45 -17.57
C LEU A 87 -16.86 -10.81 -17.45
N PRO A 88 -16.93 -9.49 -17.19
CA PRO A 88 -18.18 -8.74 -17.27
C PRO A 88 -18.92 -8.99 -18.59
N LEU A 89 -20.21 -9.33 -18.52
CA LEU A 89 -21.05 -9.70 -19.68
C LEU A 89 -21.05 -8.62 -20.79
N ARG A 90 -21.01 -7.34 -20.41
CA ARG A 90 -21.05 -6.20 -21.34
C ARG A 90 -19.66 -5.61 -21.63
N MET A 91 -18.60 -6.39 -21.47
CA MET A 91 -17.24 -5.94 -21.81
C MET A 91 -17.13 -5.76 -23.33
N HIS A 92 -16.63 -4.60 -23.76
CA HIS A 92 -16.41 -4.30 -25.17
C HIS A 92 -15.47 -5.33 -25.82
N PRO A 93 -15.74 -5.84 -27.05
CA PRO A 93 -14.96 -6.91 -27.68
C PRO A 93 -13.46 -6.63 -27.75
N ARG A 94 -13.06 -5.43 -28.18
CA ARG A 94 -11.64 -5.01 -28.23
C ARG A 94 -10.96 -5.05 -26.84
N ARG A 95 -11.70 -4.73 -25.78
CA ARG A 95 -11.17 -4.76 -24.41
C ARG A 95 -11.00 -6.21 -23.94
N LYS A 96 -11.99 -7.06 -24.23
CA LYS A 96 -11.93 -8.50 -23.97
C LYS A 96 -10.72 -9.13 -24.65
N GLU A 97 -10.50 -8.84 -25.92
CA GLU A 97 -9.36 -9.37 -26.68
C GLU A 97 -8.01 -8.96 -26.06
N LYS A 98 -7.84 -7.68 -25.72
CA LYS A 98 -6.64 -7.17 -25.04
C LYS A 98 -6.40 -7.83 -23.68
N LEU A 99 -7.46 -8.05 -22.89
CA LEU A 99 -7.36 -8.75 -21.61
C LEU A 99 -6.88 -10.18 -21.83
N LEU A 100 -7.51 -10.92 -22.74
CA LEU A 100 -7.12 -12.30 -23.04
C LEU A 100 -5.67 -12.38 -23.55
N ALA A 101 -5.23 -11.43 -24.37
CA ALA A 101 -3.85 -11.32 -24.80
C ALA A 101 -2.88 -11.04 -23.64
N THR A 102 -3.27 -10.16 -22.71
CA THR A 102 -2.50 -9.85 -21.49
C THR A 102 -2.33 -11.10 -20.62
N VAL A 103 -3.40 -11.86 -20.41
CA VAL A 103 -3.35 -13.12 -19.64
C VAL A 103 -2.44 -14.14 -20.31
N ARG A 104 -2.55 -14.32 -21.64
CA ARG A 104 -1.66 -15.23 -22.38
C ARG A 104 -0.20 -14.84 -22.27
N ALA A 105 0.10 -13.54 -22.37
CA ALA A 105 1.46 -13.03 -22.20
C ALA A 105 1.99 -13.28 -20.78
N ALA A 106 1.15 -13.05 -19.76
CA ALA A 106 1.51 -13.30 -18.36
C ALA A 106 1.75 -14.78 -18.07
N GLN A 107 0.96 -15.69 -18.67
CA GLN A 107 1.15 -17.14 -18.57
C GLN A 107 2.47 -17.63 -19.21
N ALA A 108 3.05 -16.86 -20.12
CA ALA A 108 4.33 -17.17 -20.77
C ALA A 108 5.53 -16.63 -19.98
N VAL A 109 5.31 -15.90 -18.88
CA VAL A 109 6.40 -15.39 -18.02
C VAL A 109 7.08 -16.57 -17.34
N PRO A 110 8.43 -16.67 -17.39
CA PRO A 110 9.14 -17.76 -16.76
C PRO A 110 9.15 -17.62 -15.22
N PRO A 111 9.17 -18.72 -14.44
CA PRO A 111 9.04 -18.70 -12.99
C PRO A 111 10.06 -17.83 -12.24
N GLU A 112 11.24 -17.63 -12.81
CA GLU A 112 12.31 -16.79 -12.27
C GLU A 112 11.91 -15.32 -12.21
N LYS A 113 11.03 -14.88 -13.13
CA LYS A 113 10.50 -13.52 -13.20
C LYS A 113 9.22 -13.32 -12.40
N PHE A 114 8.71 -14.35 -11.73
CA PHE A 114 7.52 -14.21 -10.90
C PHE A 114 7.79 -13.32 -9.69
N PRO A 115 6.85 -12.40 -9.36
CA PRO A 115 6.95 -11.57 -8.17
C PRO A 115 7.19 -12.41 -6.91
N GLN A 116 7.98 -11.86 -5.98
CA GLN A 116 8.14 -12.48 -4.66
C GLN A 116 6.89 -12.26 -3.81
N ILE A 117 6.63 -13.16 -2.87
CA ILE A 117 5.59 -12.97 -1.86
C ILE A 117 6.16 -12.07 -0.77
N ILE A 118 5.56 -10.89 -0.57
CA ILE A 118 5.93 -10.00 0.53
C ILE A 118 5.32 -10.57 1.80
N ARG A 119 6.16 -10.98 2.75
CA ARG A 119 5.74 -11.40 4.08
C ARG A 119 5.99 -10.25 5.04
N HIS A 120 4.91 -9.72 5.64
CA HIS A 120 5.04 -8.75 6.71
C HIS A 120 5.43 -9.49 7.98
N PHE A 121 6.68 -9.35 8.40
CA PHE A 121 7.12 -9.77 9.72
C PHE A 121 6.88 -8.61 10.68
N SER A 122 5.83 -8.71 11.49
CA SER A 122 5.67 -7.83 12.64
C SER A 122 6.56 -8.37 13.76
N GLN A 123 7.62 -7.64 14.10
CA GLN A 123 8.41 -7.94 15.28
C GLN A 123 7.65 -7.44 16.51
N ARG A 124 7.49 -8.31 17.51
CA ARG A 124 6.96 -7.89 18.80
C ARG A 124 7.97 -6.92 19.44
N PRO A 125 7.51 -5.77 19.96
CA PRO A 125 8.40 -4.88 20.71
C PRO A 125 9.07 -5.64 21.85
N SER A 126 10.37 -5.44 21.99
CA SER A 126 11.13 -5.82 23.18
C SER A 126 10.61 -5.07 24.40
N GLU A 127 10.92 -5.59 25.59
CA GLU A 127 10.54 -4.94 26.83
C GLU A 127 11.15 -3.53 26.95
N ALA A 128 12.38 -3.34 26.46
CA ALA A 128 13.05 -2.05 26.45
C ALA A 128 12.36 -1.03 25.53
N GLU A 129 11.92 -1.44 24.34
CA GLU A 129 11.11 -0.60 23.45
C GLU A 129 9.76 -0.25 24.08
N PHE A 130 9.11 -1.22 24.73
CA PHE A 130 7.84 -0.96 25.41
C PHE A 130 7.98 0.03 26.58
N ARG A 131 9.06 -0.06 27.36
CA ARG A 131 9.36 0.91 28.43
C ARG A 131 9.56 2.32 27.86
N ARG A 132 10.40 2.47 26.82
CA ARG A 132 10.62 3.74 26.11
C ARG A 132 9.33 4.32 25.56
N PHE A 133 8.49 3.49 24.94
CA PHE A 133 7.17 3.90 24.46
C PHE A 133 6.31 4.50 25.58
N ARG A 134 6.26 3.85 26.75
CA ARG A 134 5.47 4.32 27.89
C ARG A 134 6.01 5.61 28.49
N GLU A 135 7.32 5.81 28.48
CA GLU A 135 7.95 7.07 28.92
C GLU A 135 7.56 8.22 27.98
N LEU A 136 7.70 8.02 26.67
CA LEU A 136 7.29 9.02 25.67
C LEU A 136 5.79 9.30 25.72
N GLU A 137 4.95 8.28 25.92
CA GLU A 137 3.50 8.42 26.08
C GLU A 137 3.15 9.32 27.27
N LYS A 138 3.81 9.14 28.41
CA LYS A 138 3.62 9.98 29.60
C LYS A 138 4.04 11.43 29.36
N ILE A 139 5.20 11.65 28.72
CA ILE A 139 5.70 12.99 28.41
C ILE A 139 4.72 13.71 27.48
N ARG A 140 4.30 13.05 26.40
CA ARG A 140 3.30 13.56 25.45
C ARG A 140 2.00 13.94 26.15
N ASP A 141 1.43 13.03 26.95
CA ASP A 141 0.11 13.23 27.55
C ASP A 141 0.13 14.35 28.60
N ARG A 142 1.23 14.48 29.36
CA ARG A 142 1.44 15.63 30.27
C ARG A 142 1.43 16.95 29.50
N HIS A 143 2.25 17.08 28.46
CA HIS A 143 2.32 18.33 27.70
C HIS A 143 1.02 18.62 26.95
N ALA A 144 0.38 17.61 26.36
CA ALA A 144 -0.93 17.77 25.73
C ALA A 144 -1.99 18.31 26.70
N HIS A 145 -2.00 17.80 27.93
CA HIS A 145 -2.89 18.27 28.99
C HIS A 145 -2.60 19.72 29.40
N GLU A 146 -1.32 20.05 29.65
CA GLU A 146 -0.89 21.41 30.03
C GLU A 146 -1.24 22.46 28.96
N LEU A 147 -1.13 22.07 27.68
CA LEU A 147 -1.38 22.92 26.52
C LEU A 147 -2.84 22.91 26.07
N ALA A 148 -3.68 22.06 26.68
CA ALA A 148 -5.07 21.81 26.28
C ALA A 148 -5.22 21.48 24.78
N ILE A 149 -4.31 20.67 24.23
CA ILE A 149 -4.35 20.21 22.83
C ILE A 149 -4.54 18.69 22.76
N ASP A 150 -4.98 18.22 21.59
CA ASP A 150 -5.04 16.78 21.34
C ASP A 150 -3.62 16.17 21.32
N PRO A 151 -3.35 15.09 22.08
CA PRO A 151 -2.02 14.49 22.17
C PRO A 151 -1.50 13.95 20.83
N THR A 152 -2.39 13.57 19.91
CA THR A 152 -2.00 13.08 18.58
C THR A 152 -1.38 14.16 17.71
N LEU A 153 -1.61 15.45 18.02
CA LEU A 153 -0.90 16.56 17.38
C LEU A 153 0.58 16.61 17.74
N ILE A 154 0.93 16.19 18.96
CA ILE A 154 2.33 16.08 19.39
C ILE A 154 2.95 14.83 18.74
N ALA A 155 2.36 13.66 18.96
CA ALA A 155 2.75 12.42 18.29
C ALA A 155 1.66 11.33 18.35
N SER A 156 1.41 10.68 17.21
CA SER A 156 0.53 9.52 17.12
C SER A 156 1.13 8.30 17.86
N LYS A 157 0.31 7.29 18.18
CA LYS A 157 0.80 6.02 18.77
C LYS A 157 1.80 5.30 17.86
N ALA A 158 1.63 5.37 16.54
CA ALA A 158 2.56 4.78 15.58
C ALA A 158 3.92 5.50 15.67
N THR A 159 3.90 6.83 15.62
CA THR A 159 5.09 7.69 15.77
C THR A 159 5.82 7.42 17.09
N LEU A 160 5.10 7.30 18.21
CA LEU A 160 5.72 6.93 19.50
C LEU A 160 6.36 5.53 19.45
N GLY A 161 5.74 4.58 18.76
CA GLY A 161 6.30 3.24 18.56
C GLY A 161 7.59 3.25 17.75
N ASP A 162 7.65 4.08 16.71
CA ASP A 162 8.84 4.25 15.88
C ASP A 162 9.96 4.97 16.63
N LEU A 163 9.66 6.06 17.33
CA LEU A 163 10.62 6.76 18.22
C LEU A 163 11.14 5.85 19.34
N ALA A 164 10.30 4.98 19.90
CA ALA A 164 10.70 4.03 20.93
C ALA A 164 11.60 2.91 20.39
N ARG A 165 11.52 2.61 19.09
CA ARG A 165 12.40 1.65 18.42
C ARG A 165 13.77 2.30 18.16
N ASP A 166 13.76 3.43 17.47
CA ASP A 166 14.95 4.18 17.10
C ASP A 166 14.67 5.69 17.12
N TRP A 167 15.14 6.35 18.17
CA TRP A 167 14.95 7.79 18.33
C TRP A 167 15.74 8.59 17.29
N ASP A 168 16.99 8.21 17.02
CA ASP A 168 17.87 8.99 16.15
C ASP A 168 17.41 8.90 14.68
N GLN A 169 16.84 7.76 14.28
CA GLN A 169 16.25 7.59 12.97
C GLN A 169 14.96 8.39 12.79
N HIS A 170 14.04 8.36 13.77
CA HIS A 170 12.68 8.87 13.60
C HIS A 170 12.45 10.28 14.16
N ALA A 171 13.25 10.76 15.11
CA ALA A 171 13.14 12.13 15.61
C ALA A 171 13.29 13.19 14.50
N PRO A 172 14.17 13.05 13.49
CA PRO A 172 14.25 13.93 12.33
C PRO A 172 12.94 14.13 11.57
N GLU A 173 12.03 13.15 11.59
CA GLU A 173 10.73 13.22 10.91
C GLU A 173 9.76 14.18 11.61
N LEU A 174 9.92 14.36 12.93
CA LEU A 174 9.12 15.28 13.72
C LEU A 174 9.44 16.75 13.38
N MET A 175 8.41 17.58 13.44
CA MET A 175 8.59 19.04 13.50
C MET A 175 9.40 19.42 14.75
N ASN A 176 10.12 20.54 14.67
CA ASN A 176 10.97 21.03 15.75
C ASN A 176 10.17 21.16 17.04
N TRP A 177 8.98 21.74 16.97
CA TRP A 177 8.13 21.90 18.15
C TRP A 177 7.64 20.58 18.75
N GLN A 178 7.35 19.57 17.93
CA GLN A 178 6.96 18.24 18.42
C GLN A 178 8.13 17.57 19.13
N ARG A 179 9.34 17.71 18.57
CA ARG A 179 10.57 17.16 19.15
C ARG A 179 10.92 17.83 20.47
N GLU A 180 10.72 19.14 20.58
CA GLU A 180 10.92 19.89 21.82
C GLU A 180 10.01 19.40 22.95
N LEU A 181 8.76 19.04 22.65
CA LEU A 181 7.79 18.53 23.63
C LEU A 181 7.99 17.06 24.03
N LEU A 182 8.80 16.30 23.27
CA LEU A 182 9.06 14.87 23.52
C LEU A 182 10.44 14.60 24.12
N LYS A 183 11.27 15.63 24.27
CA LYS A 183 12.52 15.59 25.02
C LYS A 183 12.25 15.69 26.53
#